data_AF-A0A3M2JVC5-F1
#
_entry.id   AF-A0A3M2JVC5-F1
#
_cell.length_a   1.000
_cell.length_b   1.000
_cell.length_c   1.000
_cell.angle_alpha   90.00
_cell.angle_beta   90.00
_cell.angle_gamma   90.00
#
_symmetry.space_group_name_H-M   'P 1'
#
loop_
_entity.id
_entity.type
_entity.pdbx_description
1 polymer ?
#
loop_
_entity_poly.entity_id
_entity_poly.type
_entity_poly.pdbx_seq_one_letter_code
_entity_poly.pdbx_strand_id
1 'polypeptide(L)' 'MGTEVALWEQLILRAGGISGSESRTVSLGVGIRKSFFHLDYSYTPLQNDLGSGQRFSLYLTL' A
#
# COMPACT_ATOMS: atom_id res chain seq x y z
N MET A 1 7.17 -9.74 -3.90
CA MET A 1 7.96 -8.64 -4.49
C MET A 1 7.14 -7.37 -4.47
N GLY A 2 7.79 -6.21 -4.36
CA GLY A 2 7.10 -4.92 -4.36
C GLY A 2 7.97 -3.82 -4.94
N THR A 3 7.33 -2.75 -5.39
CA THR A 3 7.95 -1.55 -5.93
C THR A 3 7.32 -0.34 -5.27
N GLU A 4 8.17 0.62 -4.93
CA GLU A 4 7.79 1.91 -4.39
C GLU A 4 8.39 3.02 -5.23
N VAL A 5 7.60 4.05 -5.52
CA VAL A 5 8.03 5.26 -6.22
C VAL A 5 7.53 6.47 -5.44
N ALA A 6 8.45 7.35 -5.08
CA ALA A 6 8.13 8.63 -4.47
C ALA A 6 8.20 9.75 -5.52
N LEU A 7 7.09 10.44 -5.73
CA LEU A 7 6.96 11.61 -6.58
C LEU A 7 7.05 12.87 -5.72
N TRP A 8 8.04 13.72 -6.02
CA TRP A 8 8.35 14.95 -5.27
C TRP A 8 8.49 14.74 -3.76
N GLU A 9 8.89 13.54 -3.32
CA GLU A 9 8.99 13.14 -1.90
C GLU A 9 7.69 13.27 -1.08
N GLN A 10 6.56 13.62 -1.72
CA GLN A 10 5.27 13.85 -1.08
C GLN A 10 4.24 12.79 -1.45
N LEU A 11 4.22 12.32 -2.69
CA LEU A 11 3.26 11.32 -3.16
C LEU A 11 3.97 9.99 -3.37
N ILE A 12 3.57 8.97 -2.63
CA ILE A 12 4.20 7.65 -2.65
C ILE A 12 3.25 6.69 -3.33
N LEU A 13 3.69 6.03 -4.40
CA LEU A 13 2.96 4.97 -5.08
C LEU A 13 3.62 3.64 -4.77
N ARG A 14 2.82 2.64 -4.39
CA ARG A 14 3.28 1.30 -4.05
C ARG A 14 2.50 0.28 -4.86
N ALA A 15 3.21 -0.69 -5.42
CA ALA A 15 2.61 -1.86 -6.04
C ALA A 15 3.33 -3.11 -5.53
N GLY A 16 2.59 -4.13 -5.15
CA GLY A 16 3.11 -5.33 -4.51
C GLY A 16 2.43 -6.58 -5.03
N GLY A 17 3.16 -7.68 -4.97
CA GLY A 17 2.66 -9.00 -5.29
C GLY A 17 3.31 -10.05 -4.40
N ILE A 18 2.49 -10.89 -3.78
CA ILE A 18 2.94 -12.11 -3.10
C ILE A 18 2.51 -13.28 -3.98
N SER A 19 3.45 -14.17 -4.27
CA SER A 19 3.21 -15.40 -5.03
C SER A 19 3.82 -16.55 -4.24
N GLY A 20 2.96 -17.32 -3.59
CA GLY A 20 3.31 -18.57 -2.90
C GLY A 20 2.38 -19.69 -3.34
N SER A 21 2.77 -20.93 -3.06
CA SER A 21 2.04 -22.13 -3.49
C SER A 21 0.58 -22.16 -3.02
N GLU A 22 0.27 -21.54 -1.88
CA GLU A 22 -1.07 -21.48 -1.29
C GLU A 22 -1.70 -20.09 -1.35
N SER A 23 -0.97 -19.07 -1.81
CA SER A 23 -1.48 -17.70 -1.75
C SER A 23 -0.89 -16.82 -2.83
N ARG A 24 -1.77 -16.22 -3.63
CA ARG A 24 -1.42 -15.23 -4.64
C ARG A 24 -2.20 -13.96 -4.42
N THR A 25 -1.49 -12.87 -4.19
CA THR A 25 -2.08 -11.59 -3.87
C THR A 25 -1.36 -10.47 -4.60
N VAL A 26 -2.13 -9.52 -5.09
CA VAL A 26 -1.63 -8.25 -5.63
C VAL A 26 -2.13 -7.13 -4.72
N SER A 27 -1.30 -6.13 -4.47
CA SER A 27 -1.65 -4.95 -3.70
C SER A 27 -1.22 -3.68 -4.43
N LEU A 28 -2.02 -2.64 -4.27
CA LEU A 28 -1.75 -1.29 -4.74
C LEU A 28 -1.87 -0.35 -3.55
N GLY A 29 -1.08 0.71 -3.52
CA GLY A 29 -1.15 1.69 -2.45
C GLY A 29 -0.72 3.08 -2.90
N VAL A 30 -1.30 4.07 -2.26
CA VAL A 30 -0.95 5.48 -2.39
C VAL A 30 -0.70 6.05 -0.99
N GLY A 31 0.30 6.92 -0.88
CA GLY A 31 0.65 7.60 0.35
C GLY A 31 0.87 9.08 0.10
N ILE A 32 0.49 9.91 1.06
CA ILE A 32 0.79 11.34 1.08
C ILE A 32 1.62 11.63 2.31
N ARG A 33 2.79 12.22 2.11
CA ARG A 33 3.70 12.68 3.15
C ARG A 33 3.73 14.20 3.20
N LYS A 34 3.50 14.75 4.38
CA LYS A 34 3.66 16.16 4.75
C LYS A 34 4.50 16.23 6.04
N SER A 35 5.02 17.41 6.36
CA SER A 35 5.96 17.58 7.48
C SER A 35 5.40 17.12 8.84
N PHE A 36 4.07 17.20 9.03
CA PHE A 36 3.43 16.84 10.31
C PHE A 36 2.63 15.53 10.26
N PHE A 37 2.40 14.96 9.07
CA PHE A 37 1.63 13.74 8.93
C PHE A 37 1.98 12.94 7.67
N HIS A 38 1.76 11.64 7.77
CA HIS A 38 1.83 10.72 6.64
C HIS A 38 0.54 9.90 6.61
N LEU A 39 -0.16 9.92 5.49
CA LEU A 39 -1.37 9.13 5.28
C LEU A 39 -1.11 8.07 4.20
N ASP A 40 -1.50 6.84 4.48
CA ASP A 40 -1.38 5.71 3.58
C ASP A 40 -2.72 5.03 3.34
N TYR A 41 -3.03 4.77 2.08
CA TYR A 41 -4.12 3.92 1.65
C TYR A 41 -3.58 2.77 0.82
N SER A 42 -4.08 1.56 1.06
CA SER A 42 -3.75 0.39 0.27
C SER A 42 -4.98 -0.47 0.00
N TYR A 43 -5.01 -1.04 -1.19
CA TYR A 43 -6.05 -1.90 -1.70
C TYR A 43 -5.44 -3.22 -2.17
N THR A 44 -6.06 -4.32 -1.77
CA THR A 44 -5.63 -5.68 -2.07
C THR A 44 -6.83 -6.41 -2.70
N PRO A 45 -6.96 -6.42 -4.04
CA PRO A 45 -8.13 -6.97 -4.72
C PRO A 45 -8.32 -8.48 -4.54
N LEU A 46 -7.24 -9.24 -4.34
CA LEU A 46 -7.27 -10.70 -4.36
C LEU A 46 -6.52 -11.26 -3.15
N GLN A 47 -7.25 -11.74 -2.16
CA GLN A 47 -6.69 -12.49 -1.05
C GLN A 47 -7.40 -13.85 -0.96
N ASN A 48 -6.84 -14.87 -1.62
CA ASN A 48 -7.21 -16.28 -1.48
C ASN A 48 -8.73 -16.56 -1.49
N ASP A 49 -9.49 -15.97 -2.42
CA ASP A 49 -10.95 -16.08 -2.53
C ASP A 49 -11.78 -15.58 -1.31
N LEU A 50 -11.15 -14.91 -0.35
CA LEU A 50 -11.79 -14.31 0.84
C LEU A 50 -12.28 -12.87 0.60
N GLY A 51 -12.13 -12.37 -0.63
CA GLY A 51 -12.53 -11.02 -1.03
C GLY A 51 -11.38 -10.02 -1.10
N SER A 52 -11.72 -8.73 -1.09
CA SER A 52 -10.77 -7.63 -1.21
C SER A 52 -10.50 -6.93 0.12
N GLY A 53 -9.24 -6.64 0.42
CA GLY A 53 -8.83 -5.90 1.61
C GLY A 53 -8.56 -4.42 1.34
N GLN A 54 -9.01 -3.55 2.24
CA GLN A 54 -8.65 -2.13 2.25
C GLN A 54 -7.95 -1.79 3.57
N ARG A 55 -6.84 -1.07 3.52
CA ARG A 55 -6.13 -0.61 4.72
C ARG A 55 -5.82 0.86 4.63
N PHE A 56 -6.21 1.58 5.68
CA PHE A 56 -5.88 2.98 5.92
C PHE A 56 -4.89 3.07 7.08
N SER A 57 -3.92 3.95 6.99
CA SER A 57 -2.94 4.19 8.06
C SER A 57 -2.60 5.68 8.11
N LEU A 58 -2.52 6.22 9.32
CA LEU A 58 -2.19 7.62 9.59
C LEU A 58 -1.05 7.65 10.59
N TYR A 59 -0.01 8.40 10.27
CA TYR A 59 1.15 8.66 11.12
C TYR A 59 1.23 10.16 11.38
N LEU A 60 1.50 10.52 12.62
CA LEU A 60 1.72 11.91 13.03
C LEU A 60 3.18 12.03 13.45
N THR A 61 3.86 13.06 12.97
CA THR A 61 5.22 13.40 13.36
C THR A 61 5.15 14.60 14.30
N LEU A 62 5.54 14.39 15.56
CA LEU A 62 5.60 15.39 16.62
C LEU A 62 7.03 15.90 16.78
#